data_AF-A0A0G0KT73-F1
#
_entry.id   AF-A0A0G0KT73-F1
#
_cell.length_a   1.000
_cell.length_b   1.000
_cell.length_c   1.000
_cell.angle_alpha   90.00
_cell.angle_beta   90.00
_cell.angle_gamma   90.00
#
_symmetry.space_group_name_H-M   'P 1'
#
loop_
_entity.id
_entity.type
_entity.pdbx_description
1 polymer ?
#
loop_
_entity_poly.entity_id
_entity_poly.type
_entity_poly.pdbx_seq_one_letter_code
_entity_poly.pdbx_strand_id
1 'polypeptide(L)'
;MTKLEIKLKNKIMRRVYAVWFLKKIFSLALLRALITLVLFMEFAREVSISSVINNLPKATDFSANYHYISFAFTHTEASVQIYLLGIMAMVSWIVLQKLVKLVPNIGIRGSTL
;
A
#
# COMPACT_ATOMS: atom_id res chain seq x y z
N MET A 1 43.48 3.28 24.67
CA MET A 1 42.29 4.01 24.16
C MET A 1 41.91 5.07 25.18
N THR A 2 41.95 6.34 24.80
CA THR A 2 41.78 7.46 25.75
C THR A 2 40.29 7.75 25.99
N LYS A 3 39.92 8.29 27.17
CA LYS A 3 38.51 8.61 27.51
C LYS A 3 37.84 9.56 26.48
N LEU A 4 38.65 10.37 25.79
CA LEU A 4 38.19 11.31 24.76
C LEU A 4 37.74 10.58 23.48
N GLU A 5 38.48 9.55 23.06
CA GLU A 5 38.14 8.70 21.90
C GLU A 5 36.80 7.99 22.09
N ILE A 6 36.53 7.50 23.31
CA ILE A 6 35.28 6.80 23.65
C ILE A 6 34.08 7.76 23.59
N LYS A 7 34.21 8.99 24.12
CA LYS A 7 33.15 10.02 24.04
C LYS A 7 32.86 10.41 22.59
N LEU A 8 33.91 10.59 21.78
CA LEU A 8 33.76 10.95 20.37
C LEU A 8 33.09 9.83 19.56
N LYS A 9 33.54 8.58 19.74
CA LYS A 9 32.93 7.39 19.15
C LYS A 9 31.44 7.28 19.51
N ASN A 10 31.08 7.43 20.78
CA ASN A 10 29.68 7.35 21.21
C ASN A 10 28.82 8.47 20.59
N LYS A 11 29.35 9.69 20.46
CA LYS A 11 28.63 10.81 19.82
C LYS A 11 28.36 10.53 18.34
N ILE A 12 29.34 9.97 17.62
CA ILE A 12 29.20 9.60 16.21
C ILE A 12 28.23 8.43 16.05
N MET A 13 28.39 7.36 16.84
CA MET A 13 27.52 6.18 16.81
C MET A 13 26.06 6.53 17.08
N ARG A 14 25.78 7.46 18.00
CA ARG A 14 24.40 7.90 18.28
C ARG A 14 23.74 8.56 17.06
N ARG A 15 24.50 9.31 16.25
CA ARG A 15 23.99 9.92 15.01
C ARG A 15 23.78 8.87 13.92
N VAL A 16 24.71 7.93 13.78
CA VAL A 16 24.60 6.84 12.80
C VAL A 16 23.38 5.97 13.11
N TYR A 17 23.18 5.57 14.36
CA TYR A 17 22.00 4.80 14.75
C TYR A 17 20.71 5.60 14.59
N ALA A 18 20.69 6.89 14.91
CA ALA A 18 19.51 7.72 14.69
C ALA A 18 19.13 7.78 13.20
N VAL A 19 20.09 8.06 12.31
CA VAL A 19 19.84 8.10 10.86
C VAL A 19 19.45 6.73 10.33
N TRP A 20 20.10 5.66 10.78
CA TRP A 20 19.77 4.29 10.38
C TRP A 20 18.35 3.90 10.83
N PHE A 21 17.98 4.25 12.05
CA PHE A 21 16.66 3.98 12.62
C PHE A 21 15.57 4.79 11.92
N LEU A 22 15.79 6.09 11.69
CA LEU A 22 14.90 6.92 10.88
C LEU A 22 14.75 6.35 9.46
N LYS A 23 15.84 5.96 8.81
CA LYS A 23 15.80 5.36 7.46
C LYS A 23 15.03 4.03 7.44
N LYS A 24 15.04 3.29 8.54
CA LYS A 24 14.33 2.02 8.68
C LYS A 24 12.84 2.21 8.98
N ILE A 25 12.49 3.18 9.82
CA ILE A 25 11.11 3.54 10.13
C ILE A 25 10.46 4.27 8.96
N PHE A 26 11.07 5.34 8.46
CA PHE A 26 10.62 6.07 7.26
C PHE A 26 10.96 5.32 5.96
N SER A 27 10.95 3.99 6.00
CA SER A 27 10.97 3.24 4.76
C SER A 27 9.72 3.59 3.96
N LEU A 28 9.87 3.78 2.65
CA LEU A 28 8.73 4.03 1.76
C LEU A 28 7.64 2.94 1.91
N ALA A 29 8.02 1.74 2.34
CA ALA A 29 7.10 0.64 2.62
C ALA A 29 6.17 0.95 3.81
N LEU A 30 6.71 1.47 4.92
CA LEU A 30 5.90 1.83 6.09
C LEU A 30 4.96 2.99 5.76
N LEU A 31 5.46 4.01 5.05
CA LEU A 31 4.63 5.15 4.65
C LEU A 31 3.44 4.70 3.78
N ARG A 32 3.69 3.81 2.82
CA ARG A 32 2.63 3.23 1.97
C ARG A 32 1.62 2.45 2.81
N ALA A 33 2.08 1.61 3.74
CA ALA A 33 1.21 0.84 4.61
C ALA A 33 0.31 1.74 5.48
N LEU A 34 0.87 2.82 6.03
CA LEU A 34 0.13 3.80 6.83
C LEU A 34 -0.92 4.53 5.99
N ILE A 35 -0.56 5.00 4.78
CA ILE A 35 -1.52 5.67 3.89
C ILE A 35 -2.66 4.72 3.52
N THR A 36 -2.36 3.47 3.15
CA THR A 36 -3.39 2.47 2.84
C THR A 36 -4.28 2.16 4.05
N LEU A 37 -3.69 2.06 5.26
CA LEU A 37 -4.44 1.83 6.50
C LEU A 37 -5.42 2.97 6.79
N VAL A 38 -4.96 4.22 6.69
CA VAL A 38 -5.80 5.40 6.93
C VAL A 38 -6.96 5.45 5.93
N LEU A 39 -6.67 5.24 4.63
CA LEU A 39 -7.73 5.18 3.61
C LEU A 39 -8.75 4.08 3.91
N PHE A 40 -8.30 2.91 4.37
CA PHE A 40 -9.18 1.81 4.72
C PHE A 40 -10.03 2.11 5.97
N MET A 41 -9.46 2.78 6.98
CA MET A 41 -10.19 3.19 8.19
C MET A 41 -11.30 4.20 7.88
N GLU A 42 -11.00 5.22 7.08
CA GLU A 42 -12.02 6.21 6.67
C GLU A 42 -13.10 5.56 5.79
N PHE A 43 -12.70 4.69 4.85
CA PHE A 43 -13.64 3.92 4.04
C PHE A 43 -14.57 3.05 4.90
N ALA A 44 -14.04 2.32 5.88
CA ALA A 44 -14.82 1.47 6.79
C ALA A 44 -15.72 2.27 7.75
N ARG A 45 -15.43 3.56 7.95
CA ARG A 45 -16.26 4.47 8.74
C ARG A 45 -17.49 4.92 7.96
N GLU A 46 -17.34 5.17 6.67
CA GLU A 46 -18.46 5.60 5.82
C GLU A 46 -19.29 4.42 5.27
N VAL A 47 -18.68 3.24 5.13
CA VAL A 47 -19.35 2.06 4.56
C VAL A 47 -19.37 0.89 5.55
N SER A 48 -20.58 0.42 5.87
CA SER A 48 -20.76 -0.85 6.59
C SER A 48 -20.44 -2.04 5.69
N ILE A 49 -19.26 -2.63 5.89
CA ILE A 49 -18.81 -3.83 5.16
C ILE A 49 -19.80 -4.99 5.35
N SER A 50 -20.36 -5.14 6.54
CA SER A 50 -21.37 -6.17 6.84
C SER A 50 -22.63 -5.99 5.98
N SER A 51 -23.10 -4.74 5.84
CA SER A 51 -24.26 -4.44 5.02
C SER A 51 -24.00 -4.66 3.53
N VAL A 52 -22.78 -4.40 3.06
CA VAL A 52 -22.40 -4.72 1.68
C VAL A 52 -22.46 -6.24 1.45
N ILE A 53 -21.82 -7.01 2.33
CA ILE A 53 -21.75 -8.48 2.18
C ILE A 53 -23.14 -9.14 2.26
N ASN A 54 -23.99 -8.69 3.18
CA ASN A 54 -25.34 -9.26 3.33
C ASN A 54 -26.26 -8.95 2.16
N ASN A 55 -25.97 -7.90 1.40
CA ASN A 55 -26.75 -7.50 0.22
C ASN A 55 -26.11 -7.98 -1.10
N LEU A 56 -24.99 -8.71 -1.05
CA LEU A 56 -24.37 -9.25 -2.27
C LEU A 56 -25.27 -10.32 -2.91
N PRO A 57 -25.56 -10.21 -4.22
CA PRO A 57 -26.19 -11.28 -4.97
C PRO A 57 -25.33 -12.55 -4.98
N LYS A 58 -25.93 -13.68 -5.37
CA LYS A 58 -25.16 -14.92 -5.60
C LYS A 58 -24.05 -14.64 -6.62
N ALA A 59 -22.83 -15.11 -6.33
CA ALA A 59 -21.66 -14.88 -7.19
C ALA A 59 -21.83 -15.42 -8.63
N THR A 60 -22.71 -16.40 -8.82
CA THR A 60 -23.03 -16.98 -10.14
C THR A 60 -23.96 -16.12 -10.99
N ASP A 61 -24.63 -15.12 -10.40
CA ASP A 61 -25.55 -14.24 -11.11
C ASP A 61 -24.83 -12.96 -11.55
N PHE A 62 -24.17 -13.04 -12.71
CA PHE A 62 -23.40 -11.91 -13.25
C PHE A 62 -24.25 -10.66 -13.48
N SER A 63 -25.52 -10.82 -13.89
CA SER A 63 -26.40 -9.68 -14.16
C SER A 63 -26.76 -8.95 -12.88
N ALA A 64 -27.19 -9.69 -11.84
CA ALA A 64 -27.50 -9.10 -10.54
C ALA A 64 -26.28 -8.44 -9.90
N ASN A 65 -25.09 -9.05 -10.01
CA ASN A 65 -23.85 -8.45 -9.50
C ASN A 65 -23.49 -7.15 -10.20
N TYR A 66 -23.61 -7.09 -11.54
CA TYR A 66 -23.36 -5.86 -12.29
C TYR A 66 -24.35 -4.75 -11.89
N HIS A 67 -25.63 -5.09 -11.76
CA HIS A 67 -26.64 -4.13 -11.36
C HIS A 67 -26.42 -3.62 -9.93
N TYR A 68 -26.07 -4.52 -9.02
CA TYR A 68 -25.75 -4.18 -7.64
C TYR A 68 -24.54 -3.23 -7.54
N ILE A 69 -23.43 -3.56 -8.23
CA ILE A 69 -22.20 -2.75 -8.20
C ILE A 69 -22.45 -1.36 -8.81
N SER A 70 -23.11 -1.30 -9.98
CA SER A 70 -23.40 -0.02 -10.63
C SER A 70 -24.35 0.84 -9.79
N PHE A 71 -25.37 0.24 -9.18
CA PHE A 71 -26.28 0.93 -8.28
C PHE A 71 -25.55 1.45 -7.04
N ALA A 72 -24.77 0.60 -6.37
CA ALA A 72 -23.99 0.97 -5.19
C ALA A 72 -22.97 2.08 -5.50
N PHE A 73 -22.32 2.05 -6.66
CA PHE A 73 -21.35 3.07 -7.04
C PHE A 73 -22.01 4.43 -7.36
N THR A 74 -23.14 4.42 -8.07
CA THR A 74 -23.85 5.66 -8.45
C THR A 74 -24.53 6.34 -7.27
N HIS A 75 -24.88 5.59 -6.22
CA HIS A 75 -25.60 6.09 -5.05
C HIS A 75 -24.68 6.30 -3.82
N THR A 76 -23.38 6.07 -3.94
CA THR A 76 -22.41 6.37 -2.86
C THR A 76 -21.88 7.80 -2.96
N GLU A 77 -21.53 8.37 -1.82
CA GLU A 77 -20.93 9.70 -1.76
C GLU A 77 -19.56 9.75 -2.45
N ALA A 78 -19.19 10.93 -2.96
CA ALA A 78 -17.92 11.14 -3.66
C ALA A 78 -16.70 10.81 -2.78
N SER A 79 -16.80 11.02 -1.46
CA SER A 79 -15.78 10.64 -0.46
C SER A 79 -15.46 9.14 -0.52
N VAL A 80 -16.49 8.30 -0.45
CA VAL A 80 -16.38 6.83 -0.55
C VAL A 80 -15.71 6.41 -1.85
N GLN A 81 -16.10 7.03 -2.97
CA GLN A 81 -15.50 6.74 -4.28
C GLN A 81 -14.02 7.10 -4.31
N ILE A 82 -13.63 8.25 -3.75
CA ILE A 82 -12.22 8.69 -3.65
C ILE A 82 -11.42 7.70 -2.80
N TYR A 83 -11.95 7.27 -1.65
CA TYR A 83 -11.26 6.31 -0.79
C TYR A 83 -11.10 4.95 -1.49
N LEU A 84 -12.15 4.46 -2.15
CA LEU A 84 -12.12 3.21 -2.89
C LEU A 84 -11.08 3.24 -4.03
N LEU A 85 -11.09 4.31 -4.85
CA LEU A 85 -10.12 4.50 -5.92
C LEU A 85 -8.69 4.63 -5.37
N GLY A 86 -8.51 5.35 -4.27
CA GLY A 86 -7.23 5.50 -3.58
C GLY A 86 -6.67 4.16 -3.08
N ILE A 87 -7.51 3.32 -2.47
CA ILE A 87 -7.14 1.97 -2.03
C ILE A 87 -6.75 1.11 -3.24
N MET A 88 -7.58 1.10 -4.29
CA MET A 88 -7.29 0.32 -5.51
C MET A 88 -5.98 0.75 -6.17
N ALA A 89 -5.72 2.06 -6.26
CA ALA A 89 -4.49 2.60 -6.81
C ALA A 89 -3.27 2.17 -5.98
N MET A 90 -3.34 2.26 -4.65
CA MET A 90 -2.25 1.85 -3.75
C MET A 90 -1.97 0.35 -3.83
N VAL A 91 -3.01 -0.48 -3.82
CA VAL A 91 -2.86 -1.94 -3.97
C VAL A 91 -2.24 -2.28 -5.32
N SER A 92 -2.77 -1.71 -6.41
CA SER A 92 -2.24 -1.93 -7.77
C SER A 92 -0.78 -1.51 -7.86
N TRP A 93 -0.43 -0.34 -7.32
CA TRP A 93 0.95 0.14 -7.29
C TRP A 93 1.89 -0.80 -6.53
N ILE A 94 1.48 -1.29 -5.36
CA ILE A 94 2.27 -2.24 -4.56
C ILE A 94 2.47 -3.56 -5.31
N VAL A 95 1.40 -4.08 -5.92
CA VAL A 95 1.44 -5.31 -6.71
C VAL A 95 2.36 -5.15 -7.92
N LEU A 96 2.20 -4.08 -8.70
CA LEU A 96 3.05 -3.77 -9.86
C LEU A 96 4.53 -3.67 -9.47
N GLN A 97 4.85 -3.02 -8.35
CA GLN A 97 6.25 -2.95 -7.89
C GLN A 97 6.84 -4.32 -7.54
N LYS A 98 6.02 -5.24 -7.02
CA LYS A 98 6.47 -6.61 -6.75
C LYS A 98 6.60 -7.41 -8.03
N LEU A 99 5.62 -7.32 -8.93
CA LEU A 99 5.62 -8.01 -10.22
C LEU A 99 6.80 -7.59 -11.10
N VAL A 100 7.06 -6.28 -11.24
CA VAL A 100 8.21 -5.76 -12.01
C VAL A 100 9.55 -6.26 -11.46
N LYS A 101 9.66 -6.45 -10.14
CA LYS A 101 10.86 -7.03 -9.51
C LYS A 101 10.97 -8.54 -9.65
N LEU A 102 9.85 -9.22 -9.92
CA LEU A 102 9.77 -10.68 -10.11
C LEU A 102 9.92 -11.09 -11.58
N VAL A 103 9.67 -10.19 -12.54
CA VAL A 103 10.01 -10.41 -13.94
C VAL A 103 11.53 -10.60 -14.03
N PRO A 104 12.02 -11.79 -14.39
CA PRO A 104 13.44 -11.97 -14.64
C PRO A 104 13.82 -11.02 -15.76
N ASN A 105 14.99 -10.40 -15.66
CA ASN A 105 15.60 -9.67 -16.76
C ASN A 105 15.81 -10.66 -17.92
N ILE A 106 14.79 -10.86 -18.76
CA ILE A 106 14.83 -11.75 -19.91
C ILE A 106 15.84 -11.11 -20.84
N GLY A 107 17.04 -11.71 -20.85
CA GLY A 107 18.24 -11.11 -21.39
C GLY A 107 18.08 -10.72 -22.85
N ILE A 108 18.03 -9.41 -23.09
CA ILE A 108 18.60 -8.85 -24.31
C ILE A 108 20.11 -8.77 -24.06
N ARG A 109 20.78 -9.92 -24.12
CA ARG A 109 22.24 -10.01 -24.12
C ARG A 109 22.68 -11.09 -25.11
N GLY A 110 22.94 -10.65 -26.34
CA GLY A 110 23.83 -11.33 -27.28
C GLY A 110 23.18 -12.21 -28.35
N SER A 111 22.62 -11.59 -29.40
CA SER A 111 22.70 -12.14 -30.75
C SER A 111 23.76 -11.35 -31.53
N THR A 112 25.01 -11.54 -31.16
CA THR A 112 26.17 -11.23 -31.99
C THR A 112 27.01 -12.50 -32.05
N LEU A 113 26.63 -13.37 -32.99
CA LEU A 113 27.52 -14.31 -33.67
C LEU A 113 27.19 -14.21 -35.15
#